data_AF-A0A6S7BPH3-F1
#
_entry.id   AF-A0A6S7BPH3-F1
#
_cell.length_a   1.000
_cell.length_b   1.000
_cell.length_c   1.000
_cell.angle_alpha   90.00
_cell.angle_beta   90.00
_cell.angle_gamma   90.00
#
_symmetry.space_group_name_H-M   'P 1'
#
loop_
_entity.id
_entity.type
_entity.pdbx_description
1 polymer ?
#
loop_
_entity_poly.entity_id
_entity_poly.type
_entity_poly.pdbx_seq_one_letter_code
_entity_poly.pdbx_strand_id
1 'polypeptide(L)'
;MLGQLGLNPQVTEKRLGDGLYEQQLVRNQVTQLTGRVYLQGYTNNEDEYRALMTAGANTAKQFNLEPGIALTSAQMDALTSDIVWLVNQTVTLPDGSTQQVLAPVVYLAHTHANDLQPSGALIAADDVDLHTTGSATNSGVIKGGTQTVVAATDILNRGGSINSSATNGTTTVSATHDVVNASGQITGNRVAVLAGNDIVNTTLVDTVGVSAVSGNSKVQTTLLGAQGTIASSGATSGVSGGASTGDLVV
;
A
#
# COMPACT_ATOMS: atom_id res chain seq x y z
N MET A 1 -18.87 21.92 7.46
CA MET A 1 -17.60 22.18 6.76
C MET A 1 -17.72 21.82 5.28
N LEU A 2 -18.57 22.56 4.55
CA LEU A 2 -18.88 22.28 3.12
C LEU A 2 -18.68 23.51 2.23
N GLY A 3 -18.23 24.64 2.80
CA GLY A 3 -18.06 25.92 2.10
C GLY A 3 -16.62 26.26 1.70
N GLN A 4 -15.63 25.46 2.07
CA GLN A 4 -14.21 25.77 1.79
C GLN A 4 -13.70 25.28 0.42
N LEU A 5 -14.56 24.64 -0.37
CA LEU A 5 -14.20 24.09 -1.69
C LEU A 5 -15.01 24.69 -2.85
N GLY A 6 -15.98 25.59 -2.60
CA GLY A 6 -16.73 26.25 -3.68
C GLY A 6 -17.48 25.30 -4.62
N LEU A 7 -17.77 24.07 -4.17
CA LEU A 7 -18.40 23.04 -5.01
C LEU A 7 -19.92 23.14 -4.97
N ASN A 8 -20.50 23.17 -6.15
CA ASN A 8 -21.91 23.38 -6.42
C ASN A 8 -22.75 22.18 -5.89
N PRO A 9 -23.76 22.39 -5.01
CA PRO A 9 -24.47 21.31 -4.32
C PRO A 9 -25.19 20.31 -5.22
N GLN A 10 -25.46 20.66 -6.49
CA GLN A 10 -26.06 19.75 -7.47
C GLN A 10 -25.06 18.69 -8.01
N VAL A 11 -23.75 18.94 -7.89
CA VAL A 11 -22.70 17.96 -8.24
C VAL A 11 -22.45 17.01 -7.06
N THR A 12 -22.69 17.48 -5.84
CA THR A 12 -22.54 16.73 -4.59
C THR A 12 -23.53 15.57 -4.47
N GLU A 13 -24.73 15.68 -5.06
CA GLU A 13 -25.73 14.60 -5.11
C GLU A 13 -25.43 13.49 -6.13
N LYS A 14 -24.50 13.72 -7.09
CA LYS A 14 -24.07 12.70 -8.07
C LYS A 14 -22.83 11.90 -7.62
N ARG A 15 -22.44 12.00 -6.35
CA ARG A 15 -21.44 11.12 -5.74
C ARG A 15 -22.08 9.75 -5.55
N LEU A 16 -21.46 8.73 -6.13
CA LEU A 16 -21.94 7.38 -6.05
C LEU A 16 -21.75 6.86 -4.61
N GLY A 17 -22.81 6.94 -3.81
CA GLY A 17 -22.91 6.24 -2.54
C GLY A 17 -22.72 7.15 -1.32
N ASP A 18 -23.48 6.85 -0.28
CA ASP A 18 -23.30 7.39 1.06
C ASP A 18 -21.83 7.40 1.51
N GLY A 19 -21.45 8.29 2.45
CA GLY A 19 -20.06 8.39 2.89
C GLY A 19 -19.46 7.07 3.43
N LEU A 20 -20.29 6.06 3.72
CA LEU A 20 -19.87 4.73 4.13
C LEU A 20 -19.30 3.92 2.96
N TYR A 21 -19.95 3.95 1.79
CA TYR A 21 -19.45 3.29 0.58
C TYR A 21 -18.09 3.84 0.15
N GLU A 22 -17.94 5.17 0.14
CA GLU A 22 -16.67 5.81 -0.22
C GLU A 22 -15.54 5.46 0.76
N GLN A 23 -15.84 5.43 2.06
CA GLN A 23 -14.87 4.98 3.07
C GLN A 23 -14.43 3.54 2.84
N GLN A 24 -15.36 2.64 2.52
CA GLN A 24 -15.02 1.25 2.18
C GLN A 24 -14.18 1.17 0.91
N LEU A 25 -14.53 1.95 -0.11
CA LEU A 25 -13.81 2.00 -1.38
C LEU A 25 -12.38 2.52 -1.19
N VAL A 26 -12.18 3.59 -0.43
CA VAL A 26 -10.85 4.13 -0.09
C VAL A 26 -10.05 3.13 0.72
N ARG A 27 -10.64 2.54 1.76
CA ARG A 27 -9.97 1.51 2.56
C ARG A 27 -9.51 0.33 1.72
N ASN A 28 -10.35 -0.14 0.80
CA ASN A 28 -10.01 -1.23 -0.11
C ASN A 28 -8.83 -0.84 -1.03
N GLN A 29 -8.81 0.40 -1.52
CA GLN A 29 -7.68 0.92 -2.30
C GLN A 29 -6.40 1.03 -1.47
N VAL A 30 -6.45 1.58 -0.25
CA VAL A 30 -5.31 1.62 0.68
C VAL A 30 -4.77 0.21 0.93
N THR A 31 -5.67 -0.73 1.18
CA THR A 31 -5.34 -2.14 1.39
C THR A 31 -4.67 -2.74 0.17
N GLN A 32 -5.17 -2.46 -1.03
CA GLN A 32 -4.60 -2.94 -2.28
C GLN A 32 -3.21 -2.34 -2.57
N LEU A 33 -3.01 -1.06 -2.25
CA LEU A 33 -1.77 -0.34 -2.55
C LEU A 33 -0.66 -0.58 -1.51
N THR A 34 -1.03 -0.74 -0.24
CA THR A 34 -0.07 -0.80 0.88
C THR A 34 -0.01 -2.15 1.58
N GLY A 35 -0.99 -3.03 1.34
CA GLY A 35 -1.13 -4.28 2.08
C GLY A 35 -1.64 -4.11 3.51
N ARG A 36 -1.97 -2.89 3.93
CA ARG A 36 -2.45 -2.56 5.28
C ARG A 36 -3.88 -2.08 5.22
N VAL A 37 -4.67 -2.39 6.25
CA VAL A 37 -6.06 -1.92 6.36
C VAL A 37 -6.12 -0.40 6.48
N TYR A 38 -5.11 0.20 7.13
CA TYR A 38 -4.95 1.63 7.35
C TYR A 38 -3.52 2.05 7.03
N LEU A 39 -3.35 3.29 6.57
CA LEU A 39 -2.07 3.98 6.56
C LEU A 39 -1.53 4.14 7.98
N GLN A 40 -0.21 4.27 8.09
CA GLN A 40 0.46 4.41 9.38
C GLN A 40 -0.09 5.63 10.15
N GLY A 41 -0.41 5.43 11.43
CA GLY A 41 -0.96 6.48 12.31
C GLY A 41 -2.49 6.54 12.37
N TYR A 42 -3.21 5.76 11.56
CA TYR A 42 -4.68 5.68 11.61
C TYR A 42 -5.17 4.37 12.20
N THR A 43 -6.31 4.42 12.87
CA THR A 43 -6.97 3.27 13.52
C THR A 43 -8.44 3.10 13.11
N ASN A 44 -8.99 4.04 12.34
CA ASN A 44 -10.37 4.01 11.86
C ASN A 44 -10.51 4.67 10.48
N ASN A 45 -11.52 4.23 9.72
CA ASN A 45 -11.72 4.63 8.32
C ASN A 45 -12.10 6.11 8.16
N GLU A 46 -12.87 6.66 9.10
CA GLU A 46 -13.41 8.01 8.96
C GLU A 46 -12.30 9.06 9.11
N ASP A 47 -11.45 8.91 10.11
CA ASP A 47 -10.34 9.82 10.36
C ASP A 47 -9.30 9.74 9.24
N GLU A 48 -8.98 8.53 8.75
CA GLU A 48 -8.11 8.34 7.59
C GLU A 48 -8.70 8.99 6.34
N TYR A 49 -9.96 8.69 6.00
CA TYR A 49 -10.62 9.26 4.84
C TYR A 49 -10.68 10.79 4.89
N ARG A 50 -10.99 11.36 6.05
CA ARG A 50 -11.04 12.80 6.26
C ARG A 50 -9.66 13.44 6.11
N ALA A 51 -8.63 12.81 6.66
CA ALA A 51 -7.26 13.31 6.56
C ALA A 51 -6.78 13.27 5.10
N LEU A 52 -6.99 12.15 4.39
CA LEU A 52 -6.63 12.00 2.98
C LEU A 52 -7.38 12.96 2.07
N MET A 53 -8.68 13.19 2.31
CA MET A 53 -9.46 14.19 1.58
C MET A 53 -8.98 15.62 1.87
N THR A 54 -8.60 15.92 3.11
CA THR A 54 -8.06 17.23 3.48
C THR A 54 -6.70 17.48 2.82
N ALA A 55 -5.83 16.47 2.83
CA ALA A 55 -4.55 16.49 2.13
C ALA A 55 -4.77 16.67 0.62
N GLY A 56 -5.71 15.94 0.01
CA GLY A 56 -6.10 16.11 -1.39
C GLY A 56 -6.56 17.52 -1.73
N ALA A 57 -7.39 18.13 -0.88
CA ALA A 57 -7.83 19.51 -1.06
C ALA A 57 -6.69 20.53 -0.95
N ASN A 58 -5.70 20.29 -0.09
CA ASN A 58 -4.51 21.13 0.02
C ASN A 58 -3.60 21.00 -1.21
N THR A 59 -3.34 19.77 -1.63
CA THR A 59 -2.58 19.46 -2.86
C THR A 59 -3.24 20.08 -4.09
N ALA A 60 -4.57 20.03 -4.19
CA ALA A 60 -5.31 20.66 -5.28
C ALA A 60 -5.09 22.16 -5.37
N LYS A 61 -5.03 22.85 -4.23
CA LYS A 61 -4.72 24.30 -4.19
C LYS A 61 -3.28 24.57 -4.58
N GLN A 62 -2.34 23.70 -4.17
CA GLN A 62 -0.92 23.86 -4.45
C GLN A 62 -0.60 23.64 -5.94
N PHE A 63 -1.19 22.63 -6.56
CA PHE A 63 -0.94 22.27 -7.96
C PHE A 63 -2.03 22.78 -8.92
N ASN A 64 -2.98 23.58 -8.43
CA ASN A 64 -4.12 24.10 -9.18
C ASN A 64 -4.88 22.99 -9.94
N LEU A 65 -5.15 21.88 -9.25
CA LEU A 65 -5.84 20.71 -9.80
C LEU A 65 -7.35 20.92 -9.84
N GLU A 66 -7.97 20.54 -10.95
CA GLU A 66 -9.42 20.53 -11.09
C GLU A 66 -10.01 19.15 -10.77
N PRO A 67 -11.02 19.06 -9.88
CA PRO A 67 -11.70 17.79 -9.61
C PRO A 67 -12.23 17.14 -10.89
N GLY A 68 -12.10 15.82 -10.99
CA GLY A 68 -12.55 15.04 -12.14
C GLY A 68 -11.43 14.66 -13.11
N ILE A 69 -10.22 15.20 -12.95
CA ILE A 69 -9.04 14.85 -13.75
C ILE A 69 -8.08 14.01 -12.89
N ALA A 70 -7.63 12.87 -13.42
CA ALA A 70 -6.62 12.04 -12.76
C ALA A 70 -5.25 12.74 -12.72
N LEU A 71 -4.47 12.49 -11.67
CA LEU A 71 -3.12 13.04 -11.57
C LEU A 71 -2.21 12.43 -12.66
N THR A 72 -1.37 13.27 -13.25
CA THR A 72 -0.28 12.83 -14.14
C THR A 72 0.86 12.21 -13.33
N SER A 73 1.75 11.44 -13.98
CA SER A 73 2.93 10.87 -13.32
C SER A 73 3.77 11.92 -12.61
N ALA A 74 4.06 13.05 -13.26
CA ALA A 74 4.82 14.14 -12.68
C ALA A 74 4.14 14.79 -11.46
N GLN A 75 2.80 14.80 -11.41
CA GLN A 75 2.05 15.30 -10.26
C GLN A 75 2.02 14.28 -9.12
N MET A 76 1.92 12.99 -9.44
CA MET A 76 2.05 11.92 -8.44
C MET A 76 3.44 11.92 -7.81
N ASP A 77 4.48 12.11 -8.63
CA ASP A 77 5.88 12.24 -8.21
C ASP A 77 6.12 13.51 -7.38
N ALA A 78 5.22 14.48 -7.35
CA ALA A 78 5.35 15.70 -6.56
C ALA A 78 4.52 15.66 -5.26
N LEU A 79 3.76 14.58 -5.02
CA LEU A 79 2.96 14.43 -3.81
C LEU A 79 3.85 14.30 -2.58
N THR A 80 3.65 15.17 -1.60
CA THR A 80 4.37 15.13 -0.31
C THR A 80 3.60 14.42 0.81
N SER A 81 2.37 13.97 0.53
CA SER A 81 1.50 13.26 1.47
C SER A 81 0.50 12.43 0.69
N ASP A 82 0.04 11.32 1.30
CA ASP A 82 -1.03 10.50 0.74
C ASP A 82 -2.33 11.31 0.63
N ILE A 83 -3.06 11.14 -0.46
CA ILE A 83 -4.30 11.88 -0.71
C ILE A 83 -5.41 10.98 -1.24
N VAL A 84 -6.64 11.43 -1.02
CA VAL A 84 -7.80 10.99 -1.80
C VAL A 84 -8.17 12.12 -2.77
N TRP A 85 -8.34 11.76 -4.03
CA TRP A 85 -8.69 12.68 -5.10
C TRP A 85 -9.90 12.19 -5.89
N LEU A 86 -10.76 13.11 -6.31
CA LEU A 86 -11.97 12.78 -7.07
C LEU A 86 -11.68 12.77 -8.56
N VAL A 87 -11.86 11.62 -9.20
CA VAL A 87 -11.61 11.41 -10.63
C VAL A 87 -12.92 11.04 -11.33
N ASN A 88 -13.13 11.54 -12.54
CA ASN A 88 -14.28 11.12 -13.34
C ASN A 88 -14.09 9.66 -13.77
N GLN A 89 -15.03 8.81 -13.37
CA GLN A 89 -15.13 7.43 -13.81
C GLN A 89 -16.44 7.21 -14.55
N THR A 90 -16.37 6.49 -15.66
CA THR A 90 -17.56 6.02 -16.37
C THR A 90 -17.98 4.69 -15.75
N VAL A 91 -19.12 4.70 -15.07
CA VAL A 91 -19.70 3.50 -14.46
C VAL A 91 -20.87 3.03 -15.30
N THR A 92 -20.90 1.73 -15.62
CA THR A 92 -22.04 1.09 -16.25
C THR A 92 -23.03 0.65 -15.18
N LEU A 93 -24.24 1.18 -15.21
CA LEU A 93 -25.30 0.80 -14.30
C LEU A 93 -25.84 -0.60 -14.66
N PRO A 94 -26.52 -1.29 -13.72
CA PRO A 94 -27.11 -2.62 -13.98
C PRO A 94 -28.14 -2.65 -15.12
N ASP A 95 -28.67 -1.49 -15.51
CA ASP A 95 -29.59 -1.31 -16.63
C ASP A 95 -28.88 -1.15 -17.99
N GLY A 96 -27.55 -1.22 -18.02
CA GLY A 96 -26.71 -1.08 -19.22
C GLY A 96 -26.43 0.37 -19.63
N SER A 97 -26.96 1.36 -18.93
CA SER A 97 -26.62 2.77 -19.15
C SER A 97 -25.25 3.12 -18.57
N THR A 98 -24.58 4.13 -19.14
CA THR A 98 -23.30 4.63 -18.61
C THR A 98 -23.49 6.00 -17.99
N GLN A 99 -22.92 6.20 -16.81
CA GLN A 99 -22.93 7.49 -16.13
C GLN A 99 -21.51 7.90 -15.74
N GLN A 100 -21.16 9.15 -16.02
CA GLN A 100 -19.96 9.79 -15.48
C GLN A 100 -20.20 10.16 -14.02
N VAL A 101 -19.39 9.63 -13.12
CA VAL A 101 -19.44 9.91 -11.67
C VAL A 101 -18.06 10.31 -11.18
N LEU A 102 -18.02 11.15 -10.15
CA LEU A 102 -16.79 11.42 -9.41
C LEU A 102 -16.57 10.32 -8.39
N ALA A 103 -15.50 9.54 -8.55
CA ALA A 103 -15.12 8.48 -7.64
C ALA A 103 -13.84 8.85 -6.86
N PRO A 104 -13.75 8.54 -5.55
CA PRO A 104 -12.54 8.74 -4.79
C PRO A 104 -11.47 7.73 -5.19
N VAL A 105 -10.31 8.25 -5.57
CA VAL A 105 -9.11 7.50 -5.92
C VAL A 105 -8.00 7.83 -4.93
N VAL A 106 -7.35 6.80 -4.39
CA VAL A 106 -6.21 6.97 -3.48
C VAL A 106 -4.93 7.13 -4.29
N TYR A 107 -4.21 8.21 -4.02
CA TYR A 107 -2.86 8.43 -4.53
C TYR A 107 -1.90 8.45 -3.34
N LEU A 108 -0.96 7.52 -3.34
CA LEU A 108 0.08 7.48 -2.32
C LEU A 108 1.21 8.40 -2.74
N ALA A 109 1.71 9.18 -1.80
CA ALA A 109 2.95 9.90 -2.03
C ALA A 109 4.08 8.89 -2.18
N HIS A 110 4.94 9.12 -3.18
CA HIS A 110 6.23 8.44 -3.17
C HIS A 110 6.97 8.82 -1.89
N THR A 111 7.75 7.89 -1.33
CA THR A 111 8.64 8.19 -0.21
C THR A 111 9.67 9.22 -0.67
N HIS A 112 9.35 10.49 -0.45
CA HIS A 112 10.27 11.58 -0.69
C HIS A 112 11.31 11.61 0.42
N ALA A 113 12.45 12.24 0.19
CA ALA A 113 13.42 12.52 1.25
C ALA A 113 12.81 13.28 2.46
N ASN A 114 11.58 13.80 2.36
CA ASN A 114 10.84 14.44 3.46
C ASN A 114 9.79 13.53 4.14
N ASP A 115 9.48 12.33 3.61
CA ASP A 115 8.76 11.26 4.31
C ASP A 115 9.65 10.53 5.34
N LEU A 116 10.88 11.03 5.53
CA LEU A 116 11.78 10.72 6.63
C LEU A 116 11.25 11.26 7.97
N GLN A 117 9.98 10.99 8.31
CA GLN A 117 9.46 11.28 9.65
C GLN A 117 9.65 10.11 10.61
N PRO A 118 9.85 10.36 11.93
CA PRO A 118 10.48 9.43 12.87
C PRO A 118 9.66 8.17 13.29
N SER A 119 8.60 7.78 12.56
CA SER A 119 7.67 6.73 13.00
C SER A 119 7.76 5.39 12.26
N GLY A 120 8.68 5.20 11.31
CA GLY A 120 8.87 3.88 10.68
C GLY A 120 10.28 3.72 10.14
N ALA A 121 11.15 3.02 10.89
CA ALA A 121 12.58 2.93 10.64
C ALA A 121 12.93 2.69 9.15
N LEU A 122 13.75 3.59 8.59
CA LEU A 122 14.39 3.45 7.29
C LEU A 122 15.84 3.02 7.49
N ILE A 123 16.24 1.92 6.85
CA ILE A 123 17.63 1.56 6.63
C ILE A 123 17.92 1.83 5.16
N ALA A 124 18.70 2.87 4.88
CA ALA A 124 19.08 3.22 3.52
C ALA A 124 20.60 3.37 3.40
N ALA A 125 21.18 2.72 2.40
CA ALA A 125 22.57 2.83 2.02
C ALA A 125 22.71 2.51 0.53
N ASP A 126 23.89 2.73 -0.05
CA ASP A 126 24.16 2.25 -1.41
C ASP A 126 24.22 0.72 -1.42
N ASP A 127 24.89 0.13 -0.43
CA ASP A 127 24.85 -1.29 -0.12
C ASP A 127 24.36 -1.50 1.31
N VAL A 128 23.31 -2.33 1.46
CA VAL A 128 22.79 -2.76 2.74
C VAL A 128 23.13 -4.23 2.93
N ASP A 129 23.82 -4.57 4.03
CA ASP A 129 24.08 -5.95 4.41
C ASP A 129 23.70 -6.18 5.88
N LEU A 130 22.64 -6.96 6.11
CA LEU A 130 22.07 -7.23 7.43
C LEU A 130 22.17 -8.73 7.73
N HIS A 131 23.07 -9.09 8.65
CA HIS A 131 23.20 -10.46 9.17
C HIS A 131 22.71 -10.52 10.62
N THR A 132 21.72 -11.36 10.87
CA THR A 132 21.17 -11.59 12.21
C THR A 132 21.25 -13.08 12.56
N THR A 133 21.66 -13.41 13.79
CA THR A 133 21.74 -14.80 14.27
C THR A 133 20.41 -15.35 14.80
N GLY A 134 19.31 -14.61 14.61
CA GLY A 134 17.95 -14.94 15.02
C GLY A 134 16.95 -14.42 13.99
N SER A 135 15.71 -14.17 14.38
CA SER A 135 14.69 -13.71 13.43
C SER A 135 14.81 -12.21 13.11
N ALA A 136 14.61 -11.84 11.84
CA ALA A 136 14.53 -10.46 11.39
C ALA A 136 13.07 -10.10 11.06
N THR A 137 12.55 -9.05 11.66
CA THR A 137 11.21 -8.52 11.35
C THR A 137 11.33 -7.13 10.73
N ASN A 138 10.88 -6.98 9.50
CA ASN A 138 10.77 -5.69 8.84
C ASN A 138 9.30 -5.26 8.76
N SER A 139 9.01 -4.05 9.22
CA SER A 139 7.73 -3.37 9.05
C SER A 139 7.89 -1.93 8.53
N GLY A 140 9.13 -1.52 8.26
CA GLY A 140 9.53 -0.25 7.69
C GLY A 140 10.13 -0.44 6.30
N VAL A 141 11.20 0.30 5.99
CA VAL A 141 11.85 0.25 4.68
C VAL A 141 13.32 -0.09 4.83
N ILE A 142 13.78 -1.09 4.07
CA ILE A 142 15.18 -1.45 3.89
C ILE A 142 15.49 -1.26 2.42
N LYS A 143 16.33 -0.28 2.09
CA LYS A 143 16.61 0.15 0.71
C LYS A 143 18.10 0.27 0.43
N GLY A 144 18.57 -0.56 -0.49
CA GLY A 144 19.89 -0.46 -1.11
C GLY A 144 19.84 0.34 -2.42
N GLY A 145 20.95 0.96 -2.79
CA GLY A 145 21.18 1.43 -4.15
C GLY A 145 21.48 0.26 -5.06
N THR A 146 22.71 -0.25 -4.98
CA THR A 146 23.24 -1.39 -5.75
C THR A 146 22.91 -2.74 -5.13
N GLN A 147 22.85 -2.83 -3.79
CA GLN A 147 22.64 -4.10 -3.11
C GLN A 147 21.82 -3.97 -1.82
N THR A 148 20.95 -4.95 -1.60
CA THR A 148 20.27 -5.19 -0.32
C THR A 148 20.35 -6.67 0.02
N VAL A 149 21.07 -7.01 1.08
CA VAL A 149 21.16 -8.38 1.63
C VAL A 149 20.54 -8.40 3.02
N VAL A 150 19.61 -9.33 3.23
CA VAL A 150 19.03 -9.62 4.54
C VAL A 150 19.17 -11.12 4.81
N ALA A 151 20.01 -11.47 5.78
CA ALA A 151 20.29 -12.83 6.19
C ALA A 151 19.93 -13.05 7.66
N ALA A 152 19.08 -14.05 7.94
CA ALA A 152 18.59 -14.32 9.29
C ALA A 152 18.22 -15.80 9.49
N THR A 153 17.81 -16.18 10.70
CA THR A 153 17.23 -17.51 10.95
C THR A 153 15.83 -17.62 10.33
N ASP A 154 14.97 -16.65 10.64
CA ASP A 154 13.64 -16.46 10.05
C ASP A 154 13.51 -15.01 9.61
N ILE A 155 12.82 -14.76 8.50
CA ILE A 155 12.60 -13.40 8.00
C ILE A 155 11.10 -13.17 7.88
N LEU A 156 10.59 -12.17 8.60
CA LEU A 156 9.21 -11.69 8.47
C LEU A 156 9.21 -10.27 7.91
N ASN A 157 8.79 -10.12 6.66
CA ASN A 157 8.47 -8.81 6.08
C ASN A 157 6.97 -8.55 6.22
N ARG A 158 6.58 -7.75 7.22
CA ARG A 158 5.19 -7.49 7.60
C ARG A 158 4.75 -6.10 7.17
N GLY A 159 4.16 -5.98 5.97
CA GLY A 159 3.72 -4.70 5.41
C GLY A 159 4.86 -3.69 5.20
N GLY A 160 6.11 -4.16 5.23
CA GLY A 160 7.33 -3.37 5.00
C GLY A 160 7.88 -3.59 3.59
N SER A 161 8.93 -2.86 3.25
CA SER A 161 9.63 -2.99 1.97
C SER A 161 11.10 -3.37 2.16
N ILE A 162 11.56 -4.37 1.43
CA ILE A 162 12.96 -4.76 1.31
C ILE A 162 13.31 -4.65 -0.17
N ASN A 163 14.03 -3.61 -0.55
CA ASN A 163 14.26 -3.33 -1.96
C ASN A 163 15.66 -2.81 -2.29
N SER A 164 15.98 -2.87 -3.58
CA SER A 164 17.15 -2.22 -4.18
C SER A 164 16.70 -1.45 -5.43
N SER A 165 17.63 -0.74 -6.08
CA SER A 165 17.34 -0.04 -7.34
C SER A 165 16.68 -0.96 -8.39
N ALA A 166 15.58 -0.51 -8.99
CA ALA A 166 14.90 -1.23 -10.06
C ALA A 166 15.73 -1.28 -11.37
N THR A 167 16.70 -0.39 -11.55
CA THR A 167 17.47 -0.32 -12.81
C THR A 167 18.69 -1.25 -12.80
N ASN A 168 19.32 -1.44 -11.63
CA ASN A 168 20.60 -2.16 -11.51
C ASN A 168 20.82 -2.82 -10.14
N GLY A 169 19.90 -2.69 -9.20
CA GLY A 169 20.06 -3.19 -7.83
C GLY A 169 19.76 -4.68 -7.67
N THR A 170 20.46 -5.33 -6.74
CA THR A 170 20.21 -6.73 -6.38
C THR A 170 19.68 -6.83 -4.96
N THR A 171 18.52 -7.47 -4.79
CA THR A 171 17.91 -7.76 -3.49
C THR A 171 17.99 -9.24 -3.19
N THR A 172 18.69 -9.60 -2.11
CA THR A 172 18.84 -10.98 -1.63
C THR A 172 18.27 -11.10 -0.23
N VAL A 173 17.30 -11.99 -0.05
CA VAL A 173 16.70 -12.31 1.25
C VAL A 173 16.96 -13.79 1.52
N SER A 174 17.64 -14.11 2.61
CA SER A 174 18.07 -15.48 2.92
C SER A 174 17.75 -15.85 4.36
N ALA A 175 16.85 -16.80 4.56
CA ALA A 175 16.56 -17.38 5.87
C ALA A 175 17.11 -18.81 5.96
N THR A 176 17.60 -19.21 7.14
CA THR A 176 17.94 -20.63 7.38
C THR A 176 16.70 -21.50 7.55
N HIS A 177 15.58 -20.93 7.99
CA HIS A 177 14.29 -21.59 8.10
C HIS A 177 13.31 -20.99 7.11
N ASP A 178 12.54 -19.97 7.52
CA ASP A 178 11.40 -19.49 6.75
C ASP A 178 11.51 -18.01 6.37
N VAL A 179 11.00 -17.68 5.19
CA VAL A 179 10.75 -16.30 4.76
C VAL A 179 9.25 -16.10 4.63
N VAL A 180 8.69 -15.19 5.44
CA VAL A 180 7.29 -14.80 5.36
C VAL A 180 7.21 -13.36 4.87
N ASN A 181 6.65 -13.17 3.68
CA ASN A 181 6.32 -11.86 3.13
C ASN A 181 4.80 -11.63 3.27
N ALA A 182 4.39 -11.01 4.39
CA ALA A 182 2.99 -10.78 4.73
C ALA A 182 2.60 -9.35 4.34
N SER A 183 1.91 -9.20 3.20
CA SER A 183 1.51 -7.89 2.63
C SER A 183 2.68 -6.91 2.44
N GLY A 184 3.92 -7.40 2.43
CA GLY A 184 5.13 -6.63 2.23
C GLY A 184 5.63 -6.70 0.79
N GLN A 185 6.66 -5.93 0.49
CA GLN A 185 7.30 -5.89 -0.82
C GLN A 185 8.77 -6.32 -0.73
N ILE A 186 9.19 -7.24 -1.59
CA ILE A 186 10.58 -7.63 -1.80
C ILE A 186 10.88 -7.42 -3.30
N THR A 187 11.62 -6.35 -3.63
CA THR A 187 11.77 -5.91 -5.03
C THR A 187 13.18 -5.45 -5.39
N GLY A 188 13.53 -5.43 -6.67
CA GLY A 188 14.83 -4.96 -7.17
C GLY A 188 14.96 -5.16 -8.67
N ASN A 189 16.11 -4.81 -9.26
CA ASN A 189 16.44 -5.22 -10.63
C ASN A 189 16.67 -6.73 -10.72
N ARG A 190 17.25 -7.31 -9.68
CA ARG A 190 17.40 -8.75 -9.48
C ARG A 190 16.91 -9.10 -8.10
N VAL A 191 16.12 -10.17 -7.98
CA VAL A 191 15.61 -10.61 -6.67
C VAL A 191 15.91 -12.08 -6.46
N ALA A 192 16.51 -12.39 -5.31
CA ALA A 192 16.74 -13.75 -4.84
C ALA A 192 16.16 -13.93 -3.44
N VAL A 193 15.25 -14.88 -3.25
CA VAL A 193 14.71 -15.24 -1.94
C VAL A 193 15.01 -16.70 -1.66
N LEU A 194 15.74 -16.96 -0.58
CA LEU A 194 16.17 -18.29 -0.16
C LEU A 194 15.64 -18.59 1.24
N ALA A 195 15.09 -19.78 1.44
CA ALA A 195 14.66 -20.29 2.73
C ALA A 195 15.07 -21.75 2.85
N GLY A 196 15.40 -22.21 4.06
CA GLY A 196 15.70 -23.61 4.31
C GLY A 196 14.46 -24.50 4.29
N ASN A 197 13.31 -23.98 4.74
CA ASN A 197 12.02 -24.66 4.63
C ASN A 197 11.09 -23.92 3.68
N ASP A 198 10.38 -22.88 4.13
CA ASP A 198 9.26 -22.32 3.38
C ASP A 198 9.45 -20.84 3.02
N ILE A 199 8.95 -20.47 1.83
CA ILE A 199 8.78 -19.09 1.41
C ILE A 199 7.28 -18.85 1.28
N VAL A 200 6.75 -18.08 2.22
CA VAL A 200 5.32 -17.81 2.34
C VAL A 200 5.06 -16.37 1.95
N ASN A 201 4.47 -16.18 0.79
CA ASN A 201 4.00 -14.88 0.36
C ASN A 201 2.48 -14.78 0.62
N THR A 202 2.10 -13.98 1.61
CA THR A 202 0.74 -14.01 2.15
C THR A 202 0.15 -12.61 2.32
N THR A 203 -1.15 -12.56 2.59
CA THR A 203 -1.88 -11.35 2.94
C THR A 203 -1.91 -11.21 4.46
N LEU A 204 -1.68 -10.00 4.97
CA LEU A 204 -1.99 -9.67 6.34
C LEU A 204 -3.50 -9.77 6.51
N VAL A 205 -3.93 -10.69 7.36
CA VAL A 205 -5.33 -10.78 7.76
C VAL A 205 -5.47 -10.05 9.09
N ASP A 206 -6.25 -8.97 9.10
CA ASP A 206 -6.65 -8.33 10.34
C ASP A 206 -8.10 -8.72 10.64
N THR A 207 -8.33 -9.28 11.84
CA THR A 207 -9.68 -9.66 12.27
C THR A 207 -10.31 -8.45 12.93
N VAL A 208 -11.12 -7.70 12.18
CA VAL A 208 -11.86 -6.58 12.75
C VAL A 208 -13.10 -7.13 13.46
N GLY A 209 -12.99 -7.30 14.77
CA GLY A 209 -14.14 -7.53 15.64
C GLY A 209 -14.98 -6.27 15.80
N VAL A 210 -15.85 -5.97 14.83
CA VAL A 210 -16.79 -4.84 14.95
C VAL A 210 -17.83 -5.20 16.02
N SER A 211 -17.65 -4.68 17.23
CA SER A 211 -18.68 -4.73 18.28
C SER A 211 -19.66 -3.59 18.06
N ALA A 212 -20.62 -3.76 17.16
CA ALA A 212 -21.77 -2.87 17.08
C ALA A 212 -22.68 -3.15 18.28
N VAL A 213 -22.75 -2.23 19.25
CA VAL A 213 -23.76 -2.27 20.32
C VAL A 213 -25.09 -1.82 19.72
N SER A 214 -25.80 -2.76 19.11
CA SER A 214 -27.26 -2.81 19.04
C SER A 214 -27.67 -4.23 18.60
N GLY A 215 -28.02 -5.06 19.57
CA GLY A 215 -28.38 -6.46 19.36
C GLY A 215 -27.17 -7.40 19.34
N ASN A 216 -27.34 -8.60 19.90
CA ASN A 216 -26.29 -9.55 20.28
C ASN A 216 -25.57 -10.24 19.10
N SER A 217 -25.40 -9.58 17.95
CA SER A 217 -24.71 -10.13 16.78
C SER A 217 -23.24 -9.72 16.78
N LYS A 218 -22.35 -10.65 17.15
CA LYS A 218 -20.91 -10.52 16.86
C LYS A 218 -20.70 -10.78 15.37
N VAL A 219 -20.48 -9.73 14.59
CA VAL A 219 -20.03 -9.86 13.20
C VAL A 219 -18.50 -9.83 13.23
N GLN A 220 -17.87 -11.00 13.05
CA GLN A 220 -16.43 -11.06 12.75
C GLN A 220 -16.27 -10.77 11.26
N THR A 221 -15.68 -9.64 10.90
CA THR A 221 -15.25 -9.38 9.52
C THR A 221 -13.76 -9.68 9.43
N THR A 222 -13.41 -10.65 8.59
CA THR A 222 -12.02 -10.97 8.27
C THR A 222 -11.63 -10.11 7.07
N LEU A 223 -10.70 -9.17 7.25
CA LEU A 223 -10.23 -8.32 6.16
C LEU A 223 -8.88 -8.85 5.65
N LEU A 224 -8.81 -9.12 4.35
CA LEU A 224 -7.61 -9.59 3.66
C LEU A 224 -6.82 -8.37 3.15
N GLY A 225 -5.56 -8.25 3.55
CA GLY A 225 -4.58 -7.29 3.00
C GLY A 225 -4.25 -7.54 1.53
N ALA A 226 -3.56 -6.62 0.84
CA ALA A 226 -2.94 -6.96 -0.45
C ALA A 226 -1.95 -8.12 -0.28
N GLN A 227 -1.83 -8.97 -1.29
CA GLN A 227 -0.84 -10.04 -1.26
C GLN A 227 0.55 -9.42 -1.19
N GLY A 228 1.45 -10.04 -0.41
CA GLY A 228 2.85 -9.69 -0.50
C GLY A 228 3.34 -9.79 -1.95
N THR A 229 4.34 -8.99 -2.31
CA THR A 229 4.95 -9.02 -3.64
C THR A 229 6.42 -9.40 -3.53
N ILE A 230 6.85 -10.39 -4.32
CA ILE A 230 8.26 -10.72 -4.55
C ILE A 230 8.47 -10.61 -6.06
N ALA A 231 9.16 -9.56 -6.51
CA ALA A 231 9.22 -9.25 -7.94
C ALA A 231 10.56 -8.66 -8.37
N SER A 232 11.04 -9.12 -9.52
CA SER A 232 12.22 -8.60 -10.19
C SER A 232 11.81 -7.72 -11.35
N SER A 233 12.43 -6.56 -11.51
CA SER A 233 12.23 -5.68 -12.68
C SER A 233 13.17 -5.98 -13.84
N GLY A 234 14.24 -6.75 -13.60
CA GLY A 234 15.08 -7.38 -14.62
C GLY A 234 14.74 -8.86 -14.82
N ALA A 235 15.36 -9.50 -15.81
CA ALA A 235 15.05 -10.87 -16.23
C ALA A 235 15.42 -11.99 -15.22
N THR A 236 15.87 -11.66 -14.00
CA THR A 236 16.35 -12.65 -13.02
C THR A 236 15.58 -12.55 -11.70
N SER A 237 14.63 -13.48 -11.52
CA SER A 237 13.99 -13.77 -10.23
C SER A 237 14.33 -15.22 -9.84
N GLY A 238 14.79 -15.44 -8.61
CA GLY A 238 15.13 -16.77 -8.08
C GLY A 238 14.52 -16.98 -6.70
N VAL A 239 13.69 -18.02 -6.56
CA VAL A 239 13.06 -18.41 -5.29
C VAL A 239 13.44 -19.86 -5.02
N SER A 240 14.08 -20.13 -3.88
CA SER A 240 14.47 -21.49 -3.47
C SER A 240 14.00 -21.80 -2.05
N GLY A 241 13.02 -22.70 -1.95
CA GLY A 241 12.32 -23.12 -0.74
C GLY A 241 10.98 -23.76 -1.13
N GLY A 242 10.26 -24.37 -0.18
CA GLY A 242 8.87 -24.81 -0.39
C GLY A 242 7.99 -23.59 -0.68
N ALA A 243 7.71 -23.33 -1.96
CA ALA A 243 6.87 -22.21 -2.40
C ALA A 243 5.42 -22.67 -2.59
N SER A 244 4.46 -21.86 -2.12
CA SER A 244 3.04 -22.12 -2.34
C SER A 244 2.63 -21.71 -3.76
N THR A 245 1.73 -22.46 -4.40
CA THR A 245 1.55 -22.50 -5.87
C THR A 245 0.90 -21.25 -6.52
N GLY A 246 0.94 -20.07 -5.88
CA GLY A 246 0.35 -18.81 -6.39
C GLY A 246 1.33 -17.64 -6.54
N ASP A 247 2.63 -17.86 -6.34
CA ASP A 247 3.56 -16.84 -5.83
C ASP A 247 4.47 -16.12 -6.84
N LEU A 248 4.23 -16.21 -8.16
CA LEU A 248 5.10 -15.55 -9.16
C LEU A 248 4.33 -14.60 -10.10
N VAL A 249 4.71 -13.32 -10.09
CA VAL A 249 4.53 -12.42 -11.23
C VAL A 249 5.93 -12.11 -11.76
N VAL A 250 6.25 -12.65 -12.93
CA VAL A 250 7.43 -12.32 -13.75
C VAL A 250 7.09 -11.11 -14.61
#